data_AF-A0A1H5NLB3-F1
#
_entry.id   AF-A0A1H5NLB3-F1
#
_cell.length_a   1.000
_cell.length_b   1.000
_cell.length_c   1.000
_cell.angle_alpha   90.00
_cell.angle_beta   90.00
_cell.angle_gamma   90.00
#
_symmetry.space_group_name_H-M   'P 1'
#
loop_
_entity.id
_entity.type
_entity.pdbx_description
1 polymer ?
#
loop_
_entity_poly.entity_id
_entity_poly.type
_entity_poly.pdbx_seq_one_letter_code
_entity_poly.pdbx_strand_id
1 'polypeptide(L)' 'MFGIEWLKKGSPVEKETSVLASEAEVIVSAKSRSLDVGKRHPGQEPDSFRLMDETGKVIGVFSARI' A
#
# COMPACT_ATOMS: atom_id res chain seq x y z
N MET A 1 6.02 11.78 5.90
CA MET A 1 6.41 10.39 5.57
C MET A 1 5.14 9.53 5.67
N PHE A 2 4.96 8.52 4.81
CA PHE A 2 3.72 7.73 4.80
C PHE A 2 3.98 6.24 4.99
N GLY A 3 3.22 5.58 5.85
CA GLY A 3 3.20 4.13 5.93
C GLY A 3 2.25 3.55 4.88
N ILE A 4 2.66 2.48 4.21
CA ILE A 4 1.81 1.71 3.30
C ILE A 4 1.76 0.28 3.84
N GLU A 5 0.55 -0.23 4.04
CA GLU A 5 0.32 -1.62 4.42
C GLU A 5 -0.50 -2.30 3.32
N TRP A 6 0.12 -3.26 2.64
CA TRP A 6 -0.48 -4.07 1.59
C TRP A 6 -1.37 -5.15 2.19
N LEU A 7 -2.58 -5.32 1.65
CA LEU A 7 -3.61 -6.17 2.22
C LEU A 7 -4.12 -7.20 1.19
N LYS A 8 -4.38 -8.42 1.66
CA LYS A 8 -5.19 -9.44 0.99
C LYS A 8 -6.44 -9.70 1.81
N LYS A 9 -7.62 -9.41 1.28
CA LYS A 9 -8.91 -9.59 1.97
C LYS A 9 -8.90 -8.98 3.39
N GLY A 10 -8.23 -7.83 3.54
CA GLY A 10 -8.09 -7.12 4.82
C GLY A 10 -6.94 -7.60 5.73
N SER A 11 -6.27 -8.71 5.40
CA SER A 11 -5.10 -9.19 6.15
C SER A 11 -3.80 -8.58 5.61
N PRO A 12 -2.91 -8.04 6.47
CA PRO A 12 -1.61 -7.53 6.06
C PRO A 12 -0.73 -8.61 5.42
N VAL A 13 -0.17 -8.28 4.26
CA VAL A 13 0.81 -9.11 3.53
C VAL A 13 2.18 -8.48 3.60
N GLU A 14 2.25 -7.14 3.50
CA GLU A 14 3.51 -6.41 3.54
C GLU A 14 3.32 -4.99 4.10
N LYS A 15 4.37 -4.45 4.72
CA LYS A 15 4.42 -3.06 5.15
C LYS A 15 5.66 -2.39 4.58
N GLU A 16 5.53 -1.15 4.19
CA GLU A 16 6.62 -0.32 3.72
C GLU A 16 6.40 1.14 4.12
N THR A 17 7.45 1.95 4.00
CA THR A 17 7.36 3.38 4.26
C THR A 17 7.78 4.17 3.03
N SER A 18 6.93 5.11 2.62
CA SER A 18 7.22 6.04 1.53
C SER A 18 7.78 7.34 2.07
N VAL A 19 8.84 7.82 1.41
CA VAL A 19 9.48 9.11 1.66
C VAL A 19 8.83 10.27 0.90
N LEU A 20 7.84 9.97 0.05
CA LEU A 20 7.12 10.99 -0.71
C LEU A 20 6.35 11.95 0.22
N ALA A 21 6.25 13.21 -0.21
CA ALA A 21 5.68 14.28 0.59
C ALA A 21 4.16 14.43 0.43
N SER A 22 3.58 13.90 -0.65
CA SER A 22 2.15 14.01 -0.95
C SER A 22 1.45 12.65 -0.95
N GLU A 23 0.29 12.59 -0.31
CA GLU A 23 -0.62 11.43 -0.36
C GLU A 23 -0.92 10.99 -1.80
N ALA A 24 -1.21 11.94 -2.69
CA ALA A 24 -1.56 11.64 -4.08
C ALA A 24 -0.40 10.94 -4.82
N GLU A 25 0.83 11.41 -4.60
CA GLU A 25 2.03 10.79 -5.17
C GLU A 25 2.26 9.38 -4.60
N VAL A 26 2.01 9.20 -3.29
CA VAL A 26 2.11 7.88 -2.65
C VAL A 26 1.09 6.92 -3.22
N ILE A 27 -0.16 7.34 -3.44
CA ILE A 27 -1.21 6.49 -4.00
C ILE A 27 -0.84 6.04 -5.43
N VAL A 28 -0.39 6.96 -6.27
CA VAL A 28 0.02 6.65 -7.65
C VAL A 28 1.23 5.70 -7.67
N SER A 29 2.22 5.97 -6.83
CA SER A 29 3.40 5.13 -6.66
C SER A 29 3.06 3.74 -6.13
N ALA A 30 2.20 3.64 -5.12
CA ALA A 30 1.71 2.37 -4.58
C ALA A 30 1.00 1.58 -5.68
N LYS A 31 -0.02 2.16 -6.33
CA LYS A 31 -0.75 1.46 -7.41
C LYS A 31 0.16 0.87 -8.49
N SER A 32 1.19 1.61 -8.89
CA SER A 32 2.17 1.15 -9.88
C SER A 32 3.01 -0.05 -9.39
N ARG A 33 3.30 -0.13 -8.09
CA ARG A 33 4.10 -1.18 -7.46
C ARG A 33 3.29 -2.40 -6.99
N SER A 34 1.96 -2.31 -6.99
CA SER A 34 1.06 -3.40 -6.56
C SER A 34 1.37 -4.74 -7.22
N LEU A 35 1.70 -4.73 -8.52
CA LEU A 35 2.06 -5.92 -9.29
C LEU A 35 3.37 -6.54 -8.80
N ASP A 36 4.36 -5.72 -8.48
CA ASP A 36 5.66 -6.19 -7.99
C ASP A 36 5.57 -6.71 -6.56
N VAL A 37 4.69 -6.14 -5.73
CA VAL A 37 4.34 -6.71 -4.42
C VAL A 37 3.66 -8.06 -4.62
N GLY A 38 2.71 -8.17 -5.56
CA GLY A 38 2.05 -9.44 -5.88
C GLY A 38 3.04 -10.53 -6.31
N LYS A 39 4.02 -10.20 -7.16
CA LYS A 39 5.06 -11.15 -7.58
C LYS A 39 5.93 -11.66 -6.42
N ARG A 40 6.17 -10.82 -5.40
CA ARG A 40 6.94 -11.19 -4.21
C ARG A 40 6.15 -12.05 -3.23
N HIS A 41 4.82 -11.99 -3.28
CA HIS A 41 3.91 -12.73 -2.40
C HIS A 41 2.91 -13.62 -3.20
N PRO A 42 3.38 -14.67 -3.90
CA PRO A 42 2.50 -15.57 -4.65
C PRO A 42 1.44 -16.23 -3.75
N GLY A 43 0.18 -16.22 -4.19
CA GLY A 43 -0.98 -16.70 -3.43
C GLY A 43 -1.52 -15.70 -2.40
N GLN A 44 -0.79 -14.60 -2.15
CA GLN A 44 -1.19 -13.51 -1.26
C GLN A 44 -1.10 -12.15 -1.96
N GLU A 45 -1.35 -12.11 -3.28
CA GLU A 45 -1.24 -10.89 -4.05
C GLU A 45 -2.23 -9.85 -3.52
N PRO A 46 -1.75 -8.65 -3.12
CA PRO A 46 -2.60 -7.69 -2.45
C PRO A 46 -3.74 -7.23 -3.35
N ASP A 47 -4.94 -7.12 -2.80
CA ASP A 47 -6.10 -6.53 -3.47
C ASP A 47 -6.28 -5.05 -3.12
N SER A 48 -5.68 -4.62 -2.02
CA SER A 48 -5.77 -3.27 -1.50
C SER A 48 -4.51 -2.89 -0.73
N PHE A 49 -4.36 -1.60 -0.44
CA PHE A 49 -3.36 -1.09 0.48
C PHE A 49 -3.94 0.01 1.36
N ARG A 50 -3.46 0.08 2.59
CA ARG A 50 -3.80 1.09 3.56
C ARG A 50 -2.69 2.11 3.63
N LEU A 51 -3.04 3.39 3.54
CA LEU A 51 -2.13 4.50 3.73
C LEU A 51 -2.25 5.03 5.15
N MET A 52 -1.12 5.24 5.80
CA MET A 52 -1.00 5.82 7.13
C MET A 52 -0.14 7.07 7.08
N ASP A 53 -0.49 8.07 7.89
CA ASP A 53 0.40 9.21 8.11
C ASP A 53 1.55 8.83 9.06
N GLU A 54 2.42 9.79 9.35
CA GLU A 54 3.58 9.61 10.23
C GLU A 54 3.22 9.29 11.69
N THR A 55 1.97 9.53 12.10
CA THR A 55 1.47 9.18 13.43
C THR A 55 0.94 7.74 13.49
N GLY A 56 0.89 7.05 12.34
CA GLY A 56 0.29 5.73 12.19
C GLY A 56 -1.23 5.77 12.02
N LYS A 57 -1.83 6.97 11.89
CA LYS A 57 -3.26 7.12 11.63
C LYS A 57 -3.56 6.72 10.19
N VAL A 58 -4.58 5.90 10.01
CA VAL A 58 -5.06 5.51 8.69
C VAL A 58 -5.72 6.70 8.01
N ILE A 59 -5.16 7.08 6.86
CA ILE A 59 -5.69 8.14 6.00
C ILE A 59 -6.74 7.55 5.05
N GLY A 60 -6.47 6.36 4.51
CA GLY A 60 -7.37 5.71 3.58
C GLY A 60 -6.98 4.27 3.25
N VAL A 61 -7.91 3.56 2.62
CA VAL A 61 -7.70 2.23 2.05
C VAL A 61 -8.04 2.31 0.57
N PHE A 62 -7.12 1.86 -0.27
CA PHE A 62 -7.19 2.01 -1.71
C PHE A 62 -7.08 0.65 -2.39
N SER A 63 -7.75 0.48 -3.53
CA SER A 63 -7.56 -0.69 -4.37
C SER A 63 -6.14 -0.74 -4.90
N ALA A 64 -5.51 -1.91 -4.81
CA ALA A 64 -4.21 -2.19 -5.40
C ALA A 64 -4.30 -2.38 -6.92
N ARG A 65 -5.49 -2.74 -7.43
CA ARG A 65 -5.75 -2.85 -8.88
C ARG A 65 -5.97 -1.47 -9.49
N ILE A 66 -5.37 -1.25 -10.66
CA ILE A 66 -5.61 -0.08 -11.53
C ILE A 66 -6.92 -0.28 -12.28
#